data_AF-A0A6V7HMP8-F1
#
_entry.id   AF-A0A6V7HMP8-F1
#
_cell.length_a   1.000
_cell.length_b   1.000
_cell.length_c   1.000
_cell.angle_alpha   90.00
_cell.angle_beta   90.00
_cell.angle_gamma   90.00
#
_symmetry.space_group_name_H-M   'P 1'
#
loop_
_entity.id
_entity.type
_entity.pdbx_description
1 polymer ?
#
loop_
_entity_poly.entity_id
_entity_poly.type
_entity_poly.pdbx_seq_one_letter_code
_entity_poly.pdbx_strand_id
1 'polypeptide(L)' 'GVPEKQTAKPTVTLRDDGLYDILSRTALLDEDLPEAAIVKCLLGIPKANYNVSHQTVYYP' A
#
# COMPACT_ATOMS: atom_id res chain seq x y z
N GLY A 1 14.45 14.98 3.77
CA GLY A 1 13.40 14.29 4.55
C GLY A 1 12.67 13.37 3.59
N VAL A 2 12.36 12.14 4.01
CA VAL A 2 11.54 11.23 3.19
C VAL A 2 10.19 11.92 2.98
N PRO A 3 9.69 12.07 1.74
CA PRO A 3 8.40 12.71 1.53
C PRO A 3 7.36 11.88 2.27
N GLU A 4 6.58 12.50 3.16
CA GLU A 4 5.35 11.89 3.65
C GLU A 4 4.42 11.77 2.45
N LYS A 5 4.50 10.62 1.77
CA LYS A 5 3.72 10.33 0.59
C LYS A 5 2.27 10.31 1.06
N GLN A 6 1.50 11.32 0.65
CA GLN A 6 0.07 11.44 0.92
C GLN A 6 -0.57 10.09 0.61
N THR A 7 -0.89 9.35 1.67
CA THR A 7 -1.47 8.03 1.51
C THR A 7 -2.92 8.28 1.16
N ALA A 8 -3.25 8.13 -0.13
CA ALA A 8 -4.62 8.22 -0.60
C ALA A 8 -5.49 7.33 0.30
N LYS A 9 -6.67 7.83 0.68
CA LYS A 9 -7.61 7.02 1.46
C LYS A 9 -7.87 5.72 0.71
N PRO A 10 -7.71 4.55 1.34
CA PRO A 10 -7.98 3.30 0.67
C PRO A 10 -9.46 3.22 0.28
N THR A 11 -9.73 2.60 -0.86
CA THR A 11 -11.09 2.20 -1.24
C THR A 11 -11.45 0.94 -0.47
N VAL A 12 -12.61 0.95 0.18
CA VAL A 12 -13.15 -0.18 0.93
C VAL A 12 -14.48 -0.58 0.32
N THR A 13 -14.61 -1.83 -0.12
CA THR A 13 -15.81 -2.36 -0.78
C THR A 13 -16.33 -3.57 -0.01
N LEU A 14 -17.64 -3.59 0.29
CA LEU A 14 -18.30 -4.77 0.85
C LEU A 14 -18.64 -5.75 -0.28
N ARG A 15 -18.27 -7.01 -0.09
CA ARG A 15 -18.56 -8.12 -1.01
C ARG A 15 -19.86 -8.83 -0.65
N ASP A 16 -20.39 -9.60 -1.59
CA ASP A 16 -21.62 -10.39 -1.42
C ASP A 16 -21.50 -11.49 -0.34
N ASP A 17 -20.27 -11.94 -0.05
CA ASP A 17 -19.97 -12.91 1.01
C ASP A 17 -19.82 -12.26 2.40
N GLY A 18 -20.06 -10.95 2.51
CA GLY A 18 -19.95 -10.19 3.76
C GLY A 18 -18.51 -9.81 4.15
N LEU A 19 -17.52 -10.11 3.30
CA LEU A 19 -16.12 -9.70 3.51
C LEU A 19 -15.85 -8.32 2.88
N TYR A 20 -14.73 -7.70 3.26
CA TYR A 20 -14.31 -6.40 2.75
C TYR A 20 -13.06 -6.50 1.88
N ASP A 21 -13.11 -5.89 0.70
CA ASP A 21 -11.93 -5.64 -0.11
C ASP A 21 -11.37 -4.25 0.21
N ILE A 22 -10.07 -4.20 0.49
CA ILE A 22 -9.34 -2.96 0.79
C ILE A 22 -8.29 -2.74 -0.29
N LEU A 23 -8.35 -1.59 -0.96
CA LEU A 23 -7.48 -1.27 -2.09
C LEU A 23 -6.86 0.11 -1.93
N SER A 24 -5.54 0.14 -1.87
CA SER A 24 -4.74 1.37 -1.91
C SER A 24 -3.75 1.28 -3.07
N ARG A 25 -3.66 2.34 -3.87
CA ARG A 25 -2.77 2.41 -5.04
C ARG A 25 -1.98 3.70 -5.00
N THR A 26 -0.74 3.62 -5.43
CA THR A 26 0.13 4.77 -5.67
C THR A 26 0.87 4.54 -6.98
N ALA A 27 0.96 5.57 -7.81
CA ALA A 27 1.80 5.56 -8.99
C ALA A 27 3.17 6.15 -8.62
N LEU A 28 4.23 5.60 -9.22
CA LEU A 28 5.61 6.04 -9.11
C LEU A 28 6.18 6.04 -10.53
N LEU A 29 6.93 7.07 -10.89
CA LEU A 29 7.64 7.13 -12.16
C LEU A 29 9.05 6.60 -11.98
N ASP A 30 9.57 5.88 -12.97
CA ASP A 30 10.91 5.30 -12.92
C ASP A 30 12.01 6.34 -12.69
N GLU A 31 11.84 7.53 -13.27
CA GLU A 31 12.74 8.68 -13.10
C GLU A 31 12.79 9.23 -11.65
N ASP A 32 11.75 8.96 -10.85
CA ASP A 32 11.68 9.36 -9.44
C ASP A 32 12.20 8.27 -8.49
N LEU A 33 12.58 7.10 -9.01
CA LEU A 33 12.99 5.94 -8.22
C LEU A 33 14.51 5.76 -8.19
N PRO A 34 15.06 5.26 -7.07
CA PRO A 34 16.44 4.80 -7.05
C PRO A 34 16.60 3.55 -7.94
N GLU A 35 17.85 3.24 -8.29
CA GLU A 35 18.22 2.06 -9.11
C GLU A 35 17.61 0.75 -8.62
N ALA A 36 17.47 0.59 -7.30
CA ALA A 36 16.71 -0.47 -6.67
C ALA A 36 15.74 0.12 -5.64
N ALA A 37 14.44 0.08 -5.95
CA ALA A 37 13.40 0.63 -5.09
C ALA A 37 12.74 -0.46 -4.25
N ILE A 38 12.77 -0.31 -2.92
CA ILE A 38 12.02 -1.18 -2.01
C ILE A 38 10.59 -0.65 -1.88
N VAL A 39 9.62 -1.41 -2.37
CA VAL A 39 8.20 -1.10 -2.23
C VAL A 39 7.63 -1.92 -1.08
N LYS A 40 7.22 -1.24 -0.01
CA LYS A 40 6.61 -1.85 1.17
C LYS A 40 5.17 -1.37 1.34
N CYS A 41 4.23 -2.31 1.39
CA CYS A 41 2.83 -2.06 1.69
C CYS A 41 2.50 -2.56 3.09
N LEU A 42 1.83 -1.71 3.88
CA LEU A 42 1.39 -2.01 5.24
C LEU A 42 -0.13 -1.86 5.32
N LEU A 43 -0.82 -2.89 5.79
CA LEU A 43 -2.25 -2.85 6.07
C LEU A 43 -2.47 -3.15 7.56
N GLY A 44 -2.84 -2.11 8.31
CA GLY A 44 -3.21 -2.21 9.71
C GLY A 44 -4.69 -1.96 9.91
N ILE A 45 -5.37 -2.86 10.63
CA ILE A 45 -6.78 -2.73 11.04
C ILE A 45 -6.81 -2.85 12.57
N PRO A 46 -6.59 -1.74 13.32
CA PRO A 46 -6.43 -1.79 14.78
C PRO A 46 -7.62 -2.40 15.51
N LYS A 47 -8.85 -2.09 15.07
CA LYS A 47 -10.08 -2.61 15.67
C LYS A 47 -10.21 -4.13 15.58
N ALA A 48 -9.53 -4.76 14.63
CA ALA A 48 -9.52 -6.21 14.43
C ALA A 48 -8.23 -6.88 14.93
N ASN A 49 -7.30 -6.11 15.54
CA ASN A 49 -5.96 -6.57 15.88
C ASN A 49 -5.24 -7.27 14.70
N TYR A 50 -5.41 -6.70 13.49
CA TYR A 50 -4.85 -7.28 12.27
C TYR A 50 -3.79 -6.33 11.70
N ASN A 51 -2.63 -6.89 11.36
CA ASN A 51 -1.55 -6.17 10.71
C ASN A 51 -0.82 -7.11 9.75
N VAL A 52 -0.63 -6.67 8.51
CA VAL A 52 0.14 -7.41 7.51
C VAL A 52 1.05 -6.45 6.75
N SER A 53 2.24 -6.94 6.41
CA SER A 53 3.21 -6.23 5.59
C SER A 53 3.60 -7.07 4.40
N HIS A 54 3.64 -6.47 3.22
CA HIS A 54 4.23 -7.07 2.03
C HIS A 54 5.33 -6.17 1.49
N GLN A 55 6.43 -6.75 1.02
CA GLN A 55 7.55 -6.01 0.48
C GLN A 55 8.05 -6.67 -0.80
N THR A 56 8.39 -5.85 -1.79
CA THR A 56 9.05 -6.28 -3.01
C THR A 56 10.15 -5.28 -3.39
N VAL A 57 11.11 -5.73 -4.21
CA VAL A 57 12.13 -4.87 -4.81
C VAL A 57 11.76 -4.64 -6.26
N TYR A 58 11.84 -3.38 -6.70
CA TYR A 58 11.60 -2.95 -8.06
C TYR A 58 12.91 -2.42 -8.65
N TYR A 59 13.18 -2.79 -9.89
CA TYR A 59 14.27 -2.29 -10.71
C TYR A 59 13.64 -1.62 -11.94
N PRO A 60 13.91 -0.34 -12.21
CA PRO A 60 13.43 0.36 -13.40
C PRO A 60 13.87 -0.29 -14.72
#